data_AF-A0A1M7YKX2-F1
#
_entry.id   AF-A0A1M7YKX2-F1
#
_cell.length_a   1.000
_cell.length_b   1.000
_cell.length_c   1.000
_cell.angle_alpha   90.00
_cell.angle_beta   90.00
_cell.angle_gamma   90.00
#
_symmetry.space_group_name_H-M   'P 1'
#
loop_
_entity.id
_entity.type
_entity.pdbx_description
1 polymer ?
#
loop_
_entity_poly.entity_id
_entity_poly.type
_entity_poly.pdbx_seq_one_letter_code
_entity_poly.pdbx_strand_id
1 'polypeptide(L)' 'MSKDLICYCFNYTKSDIKTDILKNKKSTIEERIKVEKKAGACDCATKNPSGK' A
#
# COMPACT_ATOMS: atom_id res chain seq x y z
N MET A 1 -14.25 -9.19 -2.01
CA MET A 1 -12.95 -8.93 -1.38
C MET A 1 -11.88 -9.01 -2.47
N SER A 2 -11.37 -7.86 -2.90
CA SER A 2 -10.52 -7.73 -4.08
C SER A 2 -9.20 -8.48 -3.85
N LYS A 3 -8.98 -9.58 -4.60
CA LYS A 3 -7.79 -10.44 -4.49
C LYS A 3 -6.45 -9.73 -4.74
N ASP A 4 -6.50 -8.46 -5.13
CA ASP A 4 -5.35 -7.64 -5.50
C ASP A 4 -5.05 -6.50 -4.54
N LEU A 5 -5.72 -6.42 -3.37
CA LEU A 5 -5.40 -5.39 -2.37
C LEU A 5 -4.03 -5.69 -1.74
N ILE A 6 -3.12 -4.73 -1.85
CA ILE A 6 -1.75 -4.82 -1.32
C ILE A 6 -1.62 -4.05 -0.01
N CYS A 7 -2.24 -2.88 0.11
CA CYS A 7 -2.27 -2.12 1.35
C CYS A 7 -3.71 -1.95 1.85
N TYR A 8 -4.02 -2.61 2.97
CA TYR A 8 -5.33 -2.54 3.62
C TYR A 8 -5.57 -1.23 4.40
N CYS A 9 -4.51 -0.50 4.73
CA CYS A 9 -4.63 0.79 5.43
C CYS A 9 -5.06 1.92 4.48
N PHE A 10 -4.55 1.91 3.25
CA PHE A 10 -4.75 2.97 2.26
C PHE A 10 -5.49 2.51 0.99
N ASN A 11 -5.98 1.27 1.00
CA ASN A 11 -6.70 0.62 -0.10
C ASN A 11 -5.94 0.57 -1.45
N TYR A 12 -4.61 0.49 -1.42
CA TYR A 12 -3.83 0.34 -2.65
C TYR A 12 -3.90 -1.08 -3.18
N THR A 13 -4.24 -1.21 -4.45
CA THR A 13 -4.24 -2.46 -5.19
C THR A 13 -2.95 -2.65 -5.98
N LYS A 14 -2.74 -3.87 -6.47
CA LYS A 14 -1.67 -4.20 -7.42
C LYS A 14 -1.77 -3.36 -8.71
N SER A 15 -2.98 -3.01 -9.15
CA SER A 15 -3.18 -2.18 -10.35
C SER A 15 -2.75 -0.73 -10.11
N ASP A 16 -3.02 -0.20 -8.91
CA ASP A 16 -2.59 1.16 -8.53
C ASP A 16 -1.07 1.27 -8.54
N ILE A 17 -0.39 0.29 -7.93
CA ILE A 17 1.09 0.24 -7.90
C ILE A 17 1.66 0.13 -9.31
N LYS A 18 1.08 -0.71 -10.18
CA LYS A 18 1.52 -0.81 -11.58
C LYS A 18 1.35 0.51 -12.33
N THR A 19 0.18 1.14 -12.22
CA THR A 19 -0.12 2.42 -12.88
C THR A 19 0.81 3.52 -12.38
N ASP A 20 1.07 3.56 -11.08
CA ASP A 20 1.99 4.50 -10.44
C ASP A 20 3.42 4.35 -10.97
N ILE A 21 3.95 3.13 -11.06
CA ILE A 21 5.27 2.86 -11.64
C ILE A 21 5.34 3.28 -13.11
N LEU A 22 4.31 2.98 -13.91
CA LEU A 22 4.29 3.35 -15.32
C LEU A 22 4.31 4.88 -15.50
N LYS A 23 3.57 5.60 -14.66
CA LYS A 23 3.46 7.07 -14.70
C LYS A 23 4.70 7.77 -14.17
N ASN A 24 5.23 7.32 -13.03
CA ASN A 24 6.27 8.02 -12.28
C ASN A 24 7.67 7.43 -12.47
N LYS A 25 7.79 6.33 -13.23
CA LYS A 25 9.01 5.52 -13.41
C LYS A 25 9.56 4.89 -12.12
N LYS A 26 8.85 5.07 -11.00
CA LYS A 26 9.10 4.49 -9.67
C LYS A 26 7.79 4.36 -8.91
N SER A 27 7.79 3.55 -7.85
CA SER A 27 6.61 3.38 -6.98
C SER A 27 6.58 4.47 -5.90
N THR A 28 5.86 5.56 -6.17
CA THR A 28 5.58 6.61 -5.19
C THR A 28 4.60 6.12 -4.10
N ILE A 29 3.73 5.17 -4.45
CA ILE A 29 2.84 4.50 -3.50
C ILE A 29 3.65 3.73 -2.45
N GLU A 30 4.69 3.01 -2.85
CA GLU A 30 5.57 2.31 -1.91
C GLU A 30 6.31 3.28 -0.99
N GLU A 31 6.87 4.37 -1.55
CA GLU A 31 7.50 5.42 -0.75
C GLU A 31 6.54 5.98 0.29
N ARG A 32 5.29 6.29 -0.11
CA ARG A 32 4.25 6.76 0.81
C ARG A 32 3.97 5.74 1.91
N ILE A 33 3.72 4.47 1.57
CA ILE A 33 3.44 3.42 2.56
C ILE A 33 4.59 3.32 3.58
N LYS A 34 5.84 3.40 3.14
CA LYS A 34 7.02 3.38 4.04
C LYS A 34 7.02 4.57 5.01
N VAL A 35 6.72 5.77 4.51
CA VAL A 35 6.65 6.98 5.34
C VAL A 35 5.53 6.88 6.37
N GLU A 36 4.32 6.51 5.95
CA GLU A 36 3.16 6.39 6.84
C GLU A 36 3.36 5.29 7.89
N LYS A 37 3.97 4.16 7.49
CA LYS A 37 4.31 3.08 8.42
C LYS A 37 5.31 3.54 9.48
N LYS A 38 6.33 4.32 9.09
CA LYS A 38 7.30 4.90 10.02
C LYS A 38 6.65 5.95 10.94
N ALA A 39 5.65 6.68 10.43
CA ALA A 39 4.88 7.66 11.21
C ALA A 39 3.84 7.02 12.16
N GLY A 40 3.65 5.70 12.12
CA GLY A 40 2.65 5.01 12.95
C GLY A 40 1.21 5.19 12.47
N ALA A 41 0.99 5.70 11.25
CA ALA A 41 -0.33 5.90 10.66
C ALA A 41 -0.95 4.62 10.06
N CYS A 42 -0.21 3.50 10.11
CA CYS A 42 -0.67 2.20 9.62
C CYS A 42 -1.18 1.33 10.76
N ASP A 43 -2.36 0.75 10.56
CA ASP A 43 -2.99 -0.23 11.44
C ASP A 43 -2.96 -1.64 10.80
N CYS A 44 -1.77 -2.06 10.35
CA CYS A 44 -1.62 -3.34 9.65
C CYS A 44 -1.98 -4.54 10.53
N ALA A 45 -1.76 -4.46 11.84
CA ALA A 45 -2.06 -5.53 12.78
C ALA A 45 -3.56 -5.88 12.81
N THR A 46 -4.43 -4.88 12.62
CA THR A 46 -5.88 -5.07 12.63
C THR A 46 -6.48 -5.14 11.22
N LYS A 47 -5.98 -4.34 10.27
CA LYS A 47 -6.58 -4.22 8.93
C LYS A 47 -6.05 -5.24 7.92
N ASN A 48 -4.79 -5.68 8.06
CA ASN A 48 -4.21 -6.63 7.12
C ASN A 48 -4.51 -8.06 7.60
N PRO A 49 -5.12 -8.94 6.78
CA PRO A 49 -5.35 -10.34 7.16
C PRO A 49 -4.10 -11.12 7.58
N SER A 50 -2.92 -10.72 7.10
CA SER A 50 -1.62 -11.30 7.53
C SER A 50 -1.13 -10.76 8.88
N GLY A 51 -1.72 -9.68 9.39
CA GLY A 51 -1.24 -8.88 10.52
C GLY A 51 0.04 -8.08 10.26
N LYS A 52 0.56 -8.07 9.02
CA LYS A 52 1.86 -7.45 8.68
C LYS A 52 1.94 -6.90 7.26
#